data_AF-A0A368DWZ3-F1
#
_entry.id   AF-A0A368DWZ3-F1
#
_cell.length_a   1.000
_cell.length_b   1.000
_cell.length_c   1.000
_cell.angle_alpha   90.00
_cell.angle_beta   90.00
_cell.angle_gamma   90.00
#
_symmetry.space_group_name_H-M   'P 1'
#
loop_
_entity.id
_entity.type
_entity.pdbx_description
1 polymer ?
#
loop_
_entity_poly.entity_id
_entity_poly.type
_entity_poly.pdbx_seq_one_letter_code
_entity_poly.pdbx_strand_id
1 'polypeptide(L)' 'ESRTSSPILIPRDKEYMHHIDVTNLYPCAEGAGYAGGIVSAAIDGMNCMIKLVQKEAN' A
#
# COMPACT_ATOMS: atom_id res chain seq x y z
N GLU A 1 18.11 -1.27 17.75
CA GLU A 1 17.22 -0.88 16.64
C GLU A 1 15.80 -1.39 16.86
N SER A 2 14.87 -0.49 17.23
CA SER A 2 13.46 -0.84 17.51
C SER A 2 12.49 -0.51 16.37
N ARG A 3 12.98 0.10 15.28
CA ARG A 3 12.19 0.55 14.12
C ARG A 3 12.62 -0.18 12.85
N THR A 4 12.61 -1.50 12.89
CA THR A 4 13.01 -2.35 11.74
C THR A 4 11.87 -2.60 10.76
N SER A 5 10.64 -2.28 11.14
CA SER A 5 9.42 -2.40 10.32
C SER A 5 8.32 -1.51 10.90
N SER A 6 7.23 -1.33 10.16
CA SER A 6 6.04 -0.69 10.74
C SER A 6 5.47 -1.52 11.89
N PRO A 7 5.04 -0.87 12.98
CA PRO A 7 4.35 -1.53 14.10
C PRO A 7 2.87 -1.81 13.80
N ILE A 8 2.37 -1.38 12.64
CA ILE A 8 0.98 -1.51 12.23
C ILE A 8 0.86 -2.07 10.82
N LEU A 9 -0.28 -2.72 10.55
CA LEU A 9 -0.72 -3.08 9.22
C LEU A 9 -2.02 -2.35 8.95
N ILE A 10 -2.01 -1.39 8.02
CA ILE A 10 -3.21 -0.64 7.64
C ILE A 10 -4.00 -1.51 6.65
N PRO A 11 -5.25 -1.92 6.95
CA PRO A 11 -5.99 -2.83 6.09
C PRO A 11 -6.19 -2.26 4.68
N ARG A 12 -5.91 -3.09 3.67
CA ARG A 12 -6.24 -2.81 2.28
C ARG A 12 -6.69 -4.08 1.57
N ASP A 13 -7.50 -3.90 0.53
CA ASP A 13 -7.90 -4.98 -0.37
C ASP A 13 -6.66 -5.56 -1.09
N LYS A 14 -6.55 -6.89 -1.15
CA LYS A 14 -5.37 -7.56 -1.71
C LYS A 14 -5.26 -7.42 -3.22
N GLU A 15 -6.39 -7.24 -3.91
CA GLU A 15 -6.45 -7.16 -5.37
C GLU A 15 -6.51 -5.71 -5.86
N TYR A 16 -7.32 -4.87 -5.20
CA TYR A 16 -7.57 -3.49 -5.59
C TYR A 16 -6.71 -2.46 -4.84
N MET A 17 -6.00 -2.89 -3.79
CA MET A 17 -4.97 -2.11 -3.07
C MET A 17 -5.47 -0.85 -2.33
N HIS A 18 -6.79 -0.60 -2.28
CA HIS A 18 -7.38 0.49 -1.49
C HIS A 18 -7.80 0.03 -0.11
N HIS A 19 -7.96 0.96 0.83
CA HIS A 19 -8.48 0.66 2.17
C HIS A 19 -9.90 0.08 2.07
N ILE A 20 -10.21 -0.88 2.94
CA ILE A 20 -11.49 -1.62 2.91
C ILE A 20 -12.71 -0.72 3.24
N ASP A 21 -12.53 0.23 4.16
CA ASP A 21 -13.63 1.10 4.64
C ASP A 21 -13.47 2.58 4.30
N VAL A 22 -12.31 3.01 3.75
CA VAL A 22 -11.99 4.44 3.55
C VAL A 22 -11.77 4.68 2.06
N THR A 23 -12.63 5.49 1.47
CA THR A 23 -12.56 5.82 0.05
C THR A 23 -11.33 6.64 -0.29
N ASN A 24 -10.71 6.36 -1.45
CA ASN A 24 -9.54 7.07 -1.98
C ASN A 24 -8.29 7.02 -1.08
N LEU A 25 -8.21 6.05 -0.17
CA LEU A 25 -7.02 5.75 0.61
C LEU A 25 -6.34 4.49 0.06
N TYR A 26 -5.05 4.56 -0.25
CA TYR A 26 -4.23 3.45 -0.75
C TYR A 26 -3.02 3.25 0.17
N PRO A 27 -3.16 2.45 1.25
CA PRO A 27 -2.04 2.18 2.14
C PRO A 27 -0.94 1.43 1.40
N CYS A 28 0.30 1.93 1.45
CA CYS A 28 1.42 1.33 0.73
C CYS A 28 2.76 1.43 1.48
N ALA A 29 3.73 0.66 0.99
CA ALA A 29 5.10 0.59 1.47
C ALA A 29 5.23 0.20 2.95
N GLU A 30 6.38 0.52 3.55
CA GLU A 30 6.70 0.09 4.91
C GLU A 30 5.78 0.71 5.95
N GLY A 31 5.48 2.01 5.85
CA GLY A 31 4.61 2.69 6.81
C GLY A 31 3.23 2.05 6.97
N ALA A 32 2.68 1.49 5.88
CA ALA A 32 1.41 0.77 5.91
C ALA A 32 1.53 -0.71 6.29
N GLY A 33 2.74 -1.26 6.39
CA GLY A 33 3.01 -2.66 6.75
C GLY A 33 3.15 -3.60 5.55
N TYR A 34 3.35 -3.10 4.33
CA TYR A 34 3.38 -3.90 3.09
C TYR A 34 4.76 -4.04 2.43
N ALA A 35 5.79 -3.39 2.98
CA ALA A 35 7.17 -3.51 2.52
C ALA A 35 8.15 -3.41 3.69
N GLY A 36 9.43 -3.66 3.43
CA GLY A 36 10.50 -3.63 4.45
C GLY A 36 11.87 -3.23 3.90
N GLY A 37 11.89 -2.55 2.76
CA GLY A 37 13.12 -2.10 2.12
C GLY A 37 12.84 -1.24 0.90
N ILE A 38 13.88 -0.59 0.37
CA ILE A 38 13.77 0.40 -0.72
C ILE A 38 13.05 -0.19 -1.94
N VAL A 39 13.51 -1.36 -2.41
CA VAL A 39 12.97 -2.00 -3.61
C VAL A 39 11.53 -2.47 -3.40
N SER A 40 11.23 -3.10 -2.26
CA SER A 40 9.86 -3.57 -1.99
C SER A 40 8.88 -2.43 -1.79
N ALA A 41 9.31 -1.32 -1.17
CA ALA A 41 8.50 -0.11 -1.03
C ALA A 41 8.17 0.52 -2.39
N ALA A 42 9.15 0.60 -3.29
CA ALA A 42 8.94 1.14 -4.64
C ALA A 42 7.97 0.27 -5.46
N ILE A 43 8.14 -1.07 -5.42
CA ILE A 43 7.24 -2.01 -6.11
C ILE A 43 5.81 -1.89 -5.58
N ASP A 44 5.66 -1.84 -4.25
CA ASP A 44 4.33 -1.73 -3.63
C ASP A 44 3.63 -0.41 -4.01
N GLY A 45 4.36 0.71 -3.98
CA GLY A 45 3.85 2.01 -4.41
C GLY A 45 3.40 2.02 -5.88
N MET A 46 4.18 1.42 -6.78
CA MET A 46 3.80 1.29 -8.19
C MET A 46 2.52 0.47 -8.37
N ASN A 47 2.37 -0.65 -7.64
CA ASN A 47 1.17 -1.47 -7.70
C ASN A 47 -0.08 -0.70 -7.24
N CYS A 48 0.01 0.06 -6.14
CA CYS A 48 -1.08 0.94 -5.69
C CYS A 48 -1.45 1.96 -6.77
N MET A 49 -0.46 2.61 -7.39
CA MET A 49 -0.71 3.61 -8.44
C MET A 49 -1.39 2.99 -9.67
N ILE A 50 -0.92 1.82 -10.13
CA ILE A 50 -1.52 1.11 -11.27
C ILE A 50 -3.00 0.82 -10.98
N LYS A 51 -3.33 0.35 -9.77
CA LYS A 51 -4.72 0.06 -9.38
C LYS A 51 -5.58 1.31 -9.27
N LEU A 52 -5.02 2.43 -8.80
CA LEU A 52 -5.71 3.72 -8.79
C LEU A 52 -6.05 4.18 -10.20
N VAL A 53 -5.08 4.19 -11.13
CA VAL A 53 -5.33 4.58 -12.53
C VAL A 53 -6.37 3.67 -13.20
N GLN A 54 -6.30 2.36 -12.96
CA GLN A 54 -7.29 1.41 -13.48
C GLN A 54 -8.70 1.66 -12.94
N LYS A 55 -8.83 2.11 -11.69
CA LYS A 55 -10.12 2.47 -11.10
C LYS A 55 -10.70 3.74 -11.74
N GLU A 56 -9.87 4.75 -12.01
CA GLU A 56 -10.32 6.02 -12.61
C GLU A 56 -10.63 5.93 -14.11
N ALA A 57 -10.07 4.93 -14.80
CA ALA A 57 -10.31 4.69 -16.22
C ALA A 57 -11.64 3.95 -16.52
N ASN A 58 -12.33 3.45 -15.49
CA ASN A 58 -13.64 2.76 -15.59
C ASN A 58 -14.77 3.66 -15.09
#